data_AF-C5DH75-F1
#
_entry.id   AF-C5DH75-F1
#
_cell.length_a   1.000
_cell.length_b   1.000
_cell.length_c   1.000
_cell.angle_alpha   90.00
_cell.angle_beta   90.00
_cell.angle_gamma   90.00
#
_symmetry.space_group_name_H-M   'P 1'
#
loop_
_entity.id
_entity.type
_entity.pdbx_description
1 polymer ?
#
loop_
_entity_poly.entity_id
_entity_poly.type
_entity_poly.pdbx_seq_one_letter_code
_entity_poly.pdbx_strand_id
1 'polypeptide(L)'
;MESRLQELEERHVSVYRELLTALDELYLLRKGIQPEDETLLVVRRKLQSSLTMTAPMMSAMNGKTALDKRLTRLMKENHELDAEVAAHQDEKLRLLRELSDERMRYKELVNNARELTERQAHAQGIGEQRMPRGRQDANKSTDSDLYDSSEQGDSTEAGSEQRDKAQIERENEALRELLVGMIVHGGYLGTNKVFDEWLGDL
;
A
#
# COMPACT_ATOMS: atom_id res chain seq x y z
N MET A 1 -8.74 19.75 37.81
CA MET A 1 -8.15 21.11 37.69
C MET A 1 -7.10 21.18 36.60
N GLU A 2 -6.27 20.15 36.43
CA GLU A 2 -5.25 20.09 35.37
C GLU A 2 -5.82 20.15 33.94
N SER A 3 -6.92 19.47 33.65
CA SER A 3 -7.58 19.53 32.31
C SER A 3 -8.05 20.94 31.95
N ARG A 4 -8.58 21.69 32.93
CA ARG A 4 -9.01 23.08 32.71
C ARG A 4 -7.82 24.02 32.49
N LEU A 5 -6.67 23.74 33.12
CA LEU A 5 -5.43 24.48 32.86
C LEU A 5 -4.91 24.19 31.45
N GLN A 6 -4.93 22.93 31.01
CA GLN A 6 -4.55 22.54 29.65
C GLN A 6 -5.44 23.22 28.58
N GLU A 7 -6.76 23.20 28.76
CA GLU A 7 -7.68 23.89 27.84
C GLU A 7 -7.40 25.41 27.76
N LEU A 8 -7.04 26.02 28.89
CA LEU A 8 -6.71 27.44 28.94
C LEU A 8 -5.35 27.73 28.30
N GLU A 9 -4.37 26.85 28.51
CA GLU A 9 -3.04 26.88 27.88
C GLU A 9 -3.20 26.76 26.35
N GLU A 10 -4.01 25.83 25.85
CA GLU A 10 -4.31 25.67 24.43
C GLU A 10 -4.97 26.90 23.82
N ARG A 11 -6.00 27.45 24.48
CA ARG A 11 -6.65 28.70 24.03
C ARG A 11 -5.67 29.86 24.01
N HIS A 12 -4.83 29.99 25.04
CA HIS A 12 -3.82 31.04 25.09
C HIS A 12 -2.81 30.92 23.94
N VAL A 13 -2.34 29.71 23.62
CA VAL A 13 -1.44 29.47 22.50
C VAL A 13 -2.11 29.79 21.16
N SER A 14 -3.40 29.44 20.99
CA SER A 14 -4.17 29.78 19.78
C SER A 14 -4.24 31.29 19.57
N VAL A 15 -4.70 32.02 20.60
CA VAL A 15 -4.84 33.48 20.55
C VAL A 15 -3.49 34.16 20.34
N TYR A 16 -2.42 33.64 20.97
CA TYR A 16 -1.07 34.17 20.77
C TYR A 16 -0.60 34.02 19.32
N ARG A 17 -0.88 32.89 18.68
CA ARG A 17 -0.56 32.64 17.27
C ARG A 17 -1.36 33.54 16.32
N GLU A 18 -2.65 33.71 16.59
CA GLU A 18 -3.51 34.63 15.84
C GLU A 18 -3.02 36.08 15.97
N LEU A 19 -2.65 36.50 17.17
CA LEU A 19 -2.12 37.83 17.44
C LEU A 19 -0.82 38.09 16.66
N LEU A 20 0.14 37.15 16.69
CA LEU A 20 1.38 37.28 15.91
C LEU A 20 1.10 37.40 14.40
N THR A 21 0.09 36.69 13.93
CA THR A 21 -0.32 36.72 12.53
C THR A 21 -0.92 38.07 12.15
N ALA A 22 -1.88 38.54 12.92
CA ALA A 22 -2.51 39.84 12.72
C ALA A 22 -1.50 41.00 12.83
N LEU A 23 -0.52 40.92 13.74
CA LEU A 23 0.52 41.94 13.88
C LEU A 23 1.45 42.00 12.68
N ASP A 24 1.86 40.85 12.14
CA ASP A 24 2.68 40.79 10.93
C ASP A 24 1.91 41.35 9.73
N GLU A 25 0.65 40.98 9.56
CA GLU A 25 -0.22 41.50 8.49
C GLU A 25 -0.42 43.02 8.61
N LEU A 26 -0.71 43.50 9.81
CA LEU A 26 -0.87 44.93 10.07
C LEU A 26 0.42 45.70 9.80
N TYR A 27 1.58 45.14 10.14
CA TYR A 27 2.87 45.74 9.85
C TYR A 27 3.12 45.84 8.35
N LEU A 28 2.85 44.77 7.59
CA LEU A 28 3.01 44.73 6.14
C LEU A 28 2.07 45.73 5.45
N LEU A 29 0.80 45.76 5.86
CA LEU A 29 -0.18 46.73 5.38
C LEU A 29 0.25 48.17 5.68
N ARG A 30 0.73 48.44 6.90
CA ARG A 30 1.19 49.77 7.30
C ARG A 30 2.42 50.23 6.52
N LYS A 31 3.30 49.31 6.15
CA LYS A 31 4.52 49.62 5.39
C LYS A 31 4.32 49.59 3.87
N GLY A 32 3.17 49.10 3.40
CA GLY A 32 2.90 48.93 1.98
C GLY A 32 3.84 47.91 1.31
N ILE A 33 4.44 47.01 2.10
CA ILE A 33 5.38 46.00 1.62
C ILE A 33 4.59 44.72 1.36
N GLN A 34 4.65 44.22 0.13
CA GLN A 34 4.19 42.86 -0.15
C GLN A 34 5.24 41.88 0.38
N PRO A 35 4.86 40.84 1.12
CA PRO A 35 5.80 39.84 1.57
C PRO A 35 6.41 39.15 0.34
N GLU A 36 7.73 39.28 0.16
CA GLU A 36 8.45 38.55 -0.89
C GLU A 36 8.37 37.02 -0.67
N ASP A 37 8.28 36.60 0.61
CA ASP A 37 8.25 35.19 0.99
C ASP A 37 7.43 34.97 2.27
N GLU A 38 6.27 34.31 2.15
CA GLU A 38 5.41 33.97 3.30
C GLU A 38 6.08 32.96 4.24
N THR A 39 6.98 32.15 3.69
CA THR A 39 7.78 31.17 4.42
C THR A 39 8.67 31.84 5.48
N LEU A 40 9.24 33.01 5.18
CA LEU A 40 10.10 33.76 6.11
C LEU A 40 9.30 34.33 7.30
N LEU A 41 8.04 34.72 7.08
CA LEU A 41 7.14 35.14 8.17
C LEU A 41 6.87 33.97 9.10
N VAL A 42 6.58 32.79 8.55
CA VAL A 42 6.37 31.58 9.35
C VAL A 42 7.62 31.20 10.12
N VAL A 43 8.81 31.26 9.50
CA VAL A 43 10.09 30.99 10.18
C VAL A 43 10.33 31.99 11.32
N ARG A 44 10.08 33.28 11.11
CA ARG A 44 10.19 34.31 12.16
C ARG A 44 9.26 34.03 13.33
N ARG A 45 7.98 33.71 13.07
CA ARG A 45 7.00 33.36 14.11
C ARG A 45 7.45 32.12 14.90
N LYS A 46 7.98 31.11 14.20
CA LYS A 46 8.55 29.91 14.84
C LYS A 46 9.74 30.25 15.73
N LEU A 47 10.66 31.09 15.26
CA LEU A 47 11.82 31.54 16.05
C LEU A 47 11.40 32.37 17.28
N GLN A 48 10.43 33.25 17.13
CA GLN A 48 9.89 34.01 18.25
C GLN A 48 9.24 33.08 19.27
N SER A 49 8.43 32.12 18.82
CA SER A 49 7.85 31.10 19.69
C SER A 49 8.94 30.28 20.41
N SER A 50 9.97 29.81 19.70
CA SER A 50 11.06 29.05 20.32
C SER A 50 11.78 29.86 21.40
N LEU A 51 12.07 31.15 21.15
CA LEU A 51 12.69 32.03 22.15
C LEU A 51 11.78 32.28 23.36
N THR A 52 10.47 32.44 23.14
CA THR A 52 9.52 32.61 24.25
C THR A 52 9.35 31.34 25.08
N MET A 53 9.59 30.16 24.51
CA MET A 53 9.53 28.88 25.22
C MET A 53 10.84 28.54 25.94
N THR A 54 12.00 28.96 25.42
CA THR A 54 13.29 28.72 26.10
C THR A 54 13.44 29.54 27.38
N ALA A 55 12.89 30.75 27.45
CA ALA A 55 12.93 31.59 28.65
C ALA A 55 12.32 30.91 29.90
N PRO A 56 11.07 30.39 29.87
CA PRO A 56 10.50 29.65 30.99
C PRO A 56 11.21 28.31 31.23
N MET A 57 11.71 27.61 30.20
CA MET A 57 12.55 26.42 30.41
C MET A 57 13.80 26.74 31.22
N MET A 58 14.56 27.78 30.86
CA MET A 58 15.75 28.21 31.61
C MET A 58 15.40 28.66 33.03
N SER A 59 14.27 29.34 33.21
CA SER A 59 13.81 29.76 34.54
C SER A 59 13.44 28.56 35.42
N ALA A 60 12.76 27.57 34.83
CA ALA A 60 12.30 26.37 35.51
C ALA A 60 13.42 25.37 35.86
N MET A 61 14.58 25.45 35.21
CA MET A 61 15.76 24.67 35.62
C MET A 61 16.20 24.95 37.06
N ASN A 62 15.76 26.06 37.66
CA ASN A 62 16.06 26.37 39.06
C ASN A 62 15.25 25.51 40.06
N GLY A 63 14.18 24.83 39.61
CA GLY A 63 13.46 23.81 40.39
C GLY A 63 12.74 24.32 41.65
N LYS A 64 12.49 25.63 41.76
CA LYS A 64 12.00 26.27 42.99
C LYS A 64 10.47 26.24 43.11
N THR A 65 9.74 26.18 41.99
CA THR A 65 8.29 26.28 41.98
C THR A 65 7.60 24.94 41.64
N ALA A 66 6.31 24.83 41.98
CA ALA A 66 5.50 23.66 41.62
C ALA A 66 5.30 23.52 40.09
N LEU A 67 5.31 24.64 39.37
CA LEU A 67 5.28 24.68 37.90
C LEU A 67 6.58 24.14 37.30
N ASP A 68 7.73 24.43 37.89
CA ASP A 68 9.03 23.89 37.45
C ASP A 68 9.06 22.36 37.54
N LYS A 69 8.47 21.81 38.60
CA LYS A 69 8.32 20.35 38.78
C LYS A 69 7.37 19.74 37.74
N ARG A 70 6.31 20.46 37.35
CA ARG A 70 5.39 20.03 36.26
C ARG A 70 6.13 20.04 34.92
N LEU A 71 6.89 21.10 34.62
CA LEU A 71 7.63 21.20 33.36
C LEU A 71 8.71 20.12 33.25
N THR A 72 9.49 19.90 34.31
CA THR A 72 10.53 18.85 34.31
C THR A 72 9.95 17.45 34.18
N ARG A 73 8.75 17.18 34.73
CA ARG A 73 8.03 15.93 34.49
C ARG A 73 7.62 15.78 33.03
N LEU A 74 6.97 16.80 32.45
CA LEU A 74 6.55 16.80 31.05
C LEU A 74 7.74 16.64 30.10
N MET A 75 8.88 17.25 30.40
CA MET A 75 10.10 17.08 29.60
C MET A 75 10.61 15.63 29.61
N LYS A 76 10.59 14.97 30.77
CA LYS A 76 10.99 13.56 30.88
C LYS A 76 10.04 12.66 30.11
N GLU A 77 8.74 12.83 30.32
CA GLU A 77 7.70 12.07 29.62
C GLU A 77 7.81 12.23 28.10
N ASN A 78 8.06 13.46 27.61
CA ASN A 78 8.25 13.70 26.19
C ASN A 78 9.49 12.97 25.64
N HIS A 79 10.62 13.01 26.37
CA HIS A 79 11.82 12.29 25.97
C HIS A 79 11.66 10.76 26.01
N GLU A 80 10.88 10.24 26.95
CA GLU A 80 10.53 8.81 27.02
C GLU A 80 9.68 8.41 25.81
N LEU A 81 8.65 9.20 25.46
CA LEU A 81 7.84 8.97 24.26
C LEU A 81 8.66 9.08 22.97
N ASP A 82 9.57 10.04 22.86
CA ASP A 82 10.48 10.15 21.72
C ASP A 82 11.34 8.90 21.56
N ALA A 83 11.82 8.32 22.68
CA ALA A 83 12.59 7.09 22.67
C ALA A 83 11.74 5.88 22.22
N GLU A 84 10.48 5.79 22.66
CA GLU A 84 9.54 4.77 22.21
C GLU A 84 9.23 4.89 20.71
N VAL A 85 8.99 6.11 20.22
CA VAL A 85 8.75 6.38 18.81
C VAL A 85 9.97 5.99 17.97
N ALA A 86 11.18 6.32 18.42
CA ALA A 86 12.41 5.92 17.75
C ALA A 86 12.54 4.39 17.69
N ALA A 87 12.28 3.69 18.80
CA ALA A 87 12.30 2.23 18.84
C ALA A 87 11.27 1.60 17.87
N HIS A 88 10.06 2.15 17.80
CA HIS A 88 9.04 1.71 16.83
C HIS A 88 9.45 1.97 15.38
N GLN A 89 10.13 3.09 15.10
CA GLN A 89 10.65 3.38 13.77
C GLN A 89 11.77 2.40 13.38
N ASP A 90 12.67 2.08 14.29
CA ASP A 90 13.73 1.10 14.07
C ASP A 90 13.16 -0.29 13.81
N GLU A 91 12.16 -0.72 14.59
CA GLU A 91 11.48 -1.99 14.39
C GLU A 91 10.74 -2.03 13.04
N LYS A 92 10.07 -0.94 12.66
CA LYS A 92 9.45 -0.82 11.34
C LYS A 92 10.48 -0.95 10.22
N LEU A 93 11.64 -0.30 10.36
CA LEU A 93 12.72 -0.39 9.38
C LEU A 93 13.29 -1.81 9.31
N ARG A 94 13.39 -2.52 10.44
CA ARG A 94 13.79 -3.94 10.49
C ARG A 94 12.81 -4.81 9.70
N LEU A 95 11.51 -4.70 9.98
CA LEU A 95 10.47 -5.46 9.29
C LEU A 95 10.42 -5.15 7.78
N LEU A 96 10.65 -3.89 7.39
CA LEU A 96 10.73 -3.52 5.98
C LEU A 96 11.93 -4.17 5.26
N ARG A 97 13.07 -4.30 5.94
CA ARG A 97 14.24 -5.02 5.39
C ARG A 97 13.93 -6.50 5.23
N GLU A 98 13.38 -7.13 6.28
CA GLU A 98 12.98 -8.54 6.23
C GLU A 98 11.98 -8.80 5.09
N LEU A 99 10.97 -7.93 4.94
CA LEU A 99 10.01 -8.01 3.83
C LEU A 99 10.67 -7.80 2.47
N SER A 100 11.67 -6.92 2.37
CA SER A 100 12.42 -6.71 1.13
C SER A 100 13.25 -7.94 0.75
N ASP A 101 13.86 -8.61 1.74
CA ASP A 101 14.64 -9.83 1.53
C ASP A 101 13.74 -10.99 1.12
N GLU A 102 12.58 -11.16 1.77
CA GLU A 102 11.60 -12.19 1.38
C GLU A 102 11.02 -11.93 -0.01
N ARG A 103 10.79 -10.65 -0.39
CA ARG A 103 10.39 -10.32 -1.76
C ARG A 103 11.47 -10.67 -2.79
N MET A 104 12.74 -10.51 -2.45
CA MET A 104 13.85 -10.92 -3.32
C MET A 104 13.89 -12.44 -3.48
N ARG A 105 13.78 -13.20 -2.38
CA ARG A 105 13.71 -14.66 -2.40
C ARG A 105 12.52 -15.17 -3.21
N TYR A 106 11.35 -14.56 -3.01
CA TYR A 106 10.15 -14.89 -3.79
C TYR A 106 10.36 -14.62 -5.28
N LYS A 107 10.96 -13.50 -5.63
CA LYS A 107 11.27 -13.15 -7.03
C LYS A 107 12.23 -14.17 -7.66
N GLU A 108 13.26 -14.60 -6.94
CA GLU A 108 14.17 -15.65 -7.39
C GLU A 108 13.45 -16.98 -7.60
N LEU A 109 12.58 -17.37 -6.66
CA LEU A 109 11.79 -18.59 -6.77
C LEU A 109 10.84 -18.55 -7.98
N VAL A 110 10.17 -17.43 -8.22
CA VAL A 110 9.31 -17.22 -9.39
C VAL A 110 10.11 -17.31 -10.69
N ASN A 111 11.30 -16.71 -10.75
CA ASN A 111 12.17 -16.82 -11.91
C ASN A 111 12.60 -18.28 -12.15
N ASN A 112 13.00 -19.00 -11.10
CA ASN A 112 13.38 -20.41 -11.21
C ASN A 112 12.19 -21.29 -11.65
N ALA A 113 11.00 -21.06 -11.09
CA ALA A 113 9.78 -21.77 -11.49
C ALA A 113 9.42 -21.48 -12.95
N ARG A 114 9.62 -20.23 -13.41
CA ARG A 114 9.46 -19.83 -14.81
C ARG A 114 10.45 -20.56 -15.73
N GLU A 115 11.73 -20.62 -15.36
CA GLU A 115 12.72 -21.38 -16.14
C GLU A 115 12.38 -22.88 -16.22
N LEU A 116 11.93 -23.47 -15.11
CA LEU A 116 11.51 -24.87 -15.08
C LEU A 116 10.27 -25.12 -15.94
N THR A 117 9.27 -24.23 -15.90
CA THR A 117 8.08 -24.32 -16.76
C THR A 117 8.43 -24.10 -18.24
N GLU A 118 9.34 -23.19 -18.57
CA GLU A 118 9.85 -23.01 -19.93
C GLU A 118 10.59 -24.28 -20.41
N ARG A 119 11.45 -24.88 -19.57
CA ARG A 119 12.12 -26.15 -19.88
C ARG A 119 11.14 -27.31 -20.04
N GLN A 120 10.11 -27.38 -19.19
CA GLN A 120 9.08 -28.42 -19.27
C GLN A 120 8.21 -28.24 -20.52
N ALA A 121 7.85 -27.00 -20.88
CA ALA A 121 7.12 -26.69 -22.11
C ALA A 121 7.94 -27.02 -23.37
N HIS A 122 9.25 -26.77 -23.35
CA HIS A 122 10.16 -27.21 -24.40
C HIS A 122 10.30 -28.73 -24.46
N ALA A 123 10.41 -29.42 -23.31
CA ALA A 123 10.50 -30.88 -23.25
C ALA A 123 9.20 -31.59 -23.68
N GLN A 124 8.04 -30.95 -23.47
CA GLN A 124 6.73 -31.44 -23.90
C GLN A 124 6.38 -31.06 -25.35
N GLY A 125 7.29 -30.39 -26.08
CA GLY A 125 7.07 -30.08 -27.50
C GLY A 125 6.00 -29.01 -27.78
N ILE A 126 5.62 -28.19 -26.78
CA ILE A 126 4.59 -27.14 -26.91
C ILE A 126 5.20 -25.81 -27.45
N GLY A 127 6.50 -25.82 -27.77
CA GLY A 127 7.25 -24.62 -28.20
C GLY A 127 7.04 -24.19 -29.66
N GLU A 128 6.39 -24.99 -30.51
CA GLU A 128 6.20 -24.68 -31.94
C GLU A 128 4.72 -24.46 -32.29
N GLN A 129 4.05 -23.46 -31.69
CA GLN A 129 2.91 -22.77 -32.32
C GLN A 129 2.41 -21.61 -31.46
N ARG A 130 3.18 -20.53 -31.38
CA ARG A 130 2.59 -19.18 -31.21
C ARG A 130 2.97 -18.34 -32.41
N MET A 131 2.21 -18.52 -33.49
CA MET A 131 2.21 -17.63 -34.64
C MET A 131 1.80 -16.21 -34.22
N PRO A 132 2.31 -15.17 -34.89
CA PRO A 132 1.87 -13.80 -34.68
C PRO A 132 0.43 -13.68 -35.21
N ARG A 133 -0.54 -13.37 -34.34
CA ARG A 133 -1.90 -13.02 -34.81
C ARG A 133 -1.84 -11.66 -35.48
N GLY A 134 -1.55 -11.71 -36.78
CA GLY A 134 -1.85 -10.68 -37.74
C GLY A 134 -3.35 -10.38 -37.70
N ARG A 135 -3.61 -9.10 -37.48
CA ARG A 135 -4.87 -8.40 -37.68
C ARG A 135 -5.34 -8.62 -39.12
N GLN A 136 -6.47 -9.27 -39.34
CA GLN A 136 -7.25 -9.14 -40.58
C GLN A 136 -8.70 -9.55 -40.34
N ASP A 137 -9.57 -8.68 -40.84
CA ASP A 137 -11.02 -8.64 -40.68
C ASP A 137 -11.75 -9.63 -41.60
N ALA A 138 -13.01 -9.87 -41.21
CA ALA A 138 -14.19 -10.07 -42.05
C ALA A 138 -14.39 -11.37 -42.86
N ASN A 139 -15.50 -12.02 -42.50
CA ASN A 139 -16.52 -12.63 -43.36
C ASN A 139 -16.10 -13.76 -44.32
N LYS A 140 -16.56 -15.00 -44.02
CA LYS A 140 -17.57 -15.67 -44.87
C LYS A 140 -18.18 -16.89 -44.17
N SER A 141 -19.50 -16.88 -44.17
CA SER A 141 -20.45 -17.98 -43.92
C SER A 141 -20.17 -19.23 -44.74
N THR A 142 -20.31 -20.41 -44.14
CA THR A 142 -20.98 -21.55 -44.78
C THR A 142 -21.49 -22.52 -43.72
N ASP A 143 -22.81 -22.49 -43.58
CA ASP A 143 -23.73 -23.57 -43.28
C ASP A 143 -23.21 -24.94 -43.78
N SER A 144 -23.19 -25.94 -42.90
CA SER A 144 -23.27 -27.36 -43.27
C SER A 144 -23.50 -28.18 -42.01
N ASP A 145 -24.77 -28.39 -41.70
CA ASP A 145 -25.23 -29.56 -40.95
C ASP A 145 -24.62 -30.83 -41.55
N LEU A 146 -24.00 -31.67 -40.71
CA LEU A 146 -23.90 -33.10 -40.98
C LEU A 146 -23.71 -33.86 -39.66
N TYR A 147 -24.82 -34.37 -39.14
CA TYR A 147 -24.84 -35.59 -38.34
C TYR A 147 -24.53 -36.75 -39.29
N ASP A 148 -23.51 -37.56 -39.00
CA ASP A 148 -23.62 -39.00 -39.24
C ASP A 148 -22.76 -39.79 -38.26
N SER A 149 -23.41 -40.81 -37.72
CA SER A 149 -22.93 -41.70 -36.67
C SER A 149 -22.23 -42.89 -37.30
N SER A 150 -21.06 -43.27 -36.77
CA SER A 150 -20.59 -44.64 -36.87
C SER A 150 -20.06 -45.09 -35.52
N GLU A 151 -20.93 -45.76 -34.77
CA GLU A 151 -20.56 -46.68 -33.71
C GLU A 151 -19.98 -47.96 -34.34
N GLN A 152 -18.79 -48.40 -33.92
CA GLN A 152 -18.52 -49.82 -33.73
C GLN A 152 -17.22 -50.11 -32.96
N GLY A 153 -17.37 -50.85 -31.87
CA GLY A 153 -16.32 -51.59 -31.14
C GLY A 153 -15.57 -50.73 -30.11
N ASP A 154 -15.27 -51.17 -28.90
CA ASP A 154 -15.39 -52.48 -28.27
C ASP A 154 -15.34 -52.23 -26.75
N SER A 155 -16.08 -53.03 -26.02
CA SER A 155 -16.20 -53.05 -24.58
C SER A 155 -14.86 -53.34 -23.89
N THR A 156 -14.54 -52.55 -22.85
CA THR A 156 -13.86 -52.90 -21.58
C THR A 156 -12.74 -51.96 -21.09
N GLU A 157 -12.91 -50.63 -21.08
CA GLU A 157 -11.98 -49.74 -20.35
C GLU A 157 -12.60 -48.44 -19.78
N ALA A 158 -13.93 -48.31 -19.78
CA ALA A 158 -14.62 -47.04 -19.49
C ALA A 158 -14.67 -46.61 -17.99
N GLY A 159 -14.25 -47.46 -17.04
CA GLY A 159 -14.42 -47.19 -15.61
C GLY A 159 -13.34 -46.32 -14.96
N SER A 160 -12.11 -46.33 -15.50
CA SER A 160 -10.98 -45.54 -14.97
C SER A 160 -10.94 -44.14 -15.59
N GLU A 161 -11.09 -44.02 -16.90
CA GLU A 161 -11.01 -42.71 -17.59
C GLU A 161 -12.13 -41.74 -17.21
N GLN A 162 -13.34 -42.23 -16.90
CA GLN A 162 -14.43 -41.37 -16.42
C GLN A 162 -14.22 -40.86 -15.00
N ARG A 163 -13.56 -41.65 -14.13
CA ARG A 163 -13.19 -41.19 -12.78
C ARG A 163 -12.07 -40.17 -12.85
N ASP A 164 -11.09 -40.39 -13.73
CA ASP A 164 -9.99 -39.44 -13.93
C ASP A 164 -10.49 -38.13 -14.54
N LYS A 165 -11.41 -38.17 -15.51
CA LYS A 165 -12.05 -36.95 -16.06
C LYS A 165 -12.85 -36.18 -15.00
N ALA A 166 -13.68 -36.87 -14.21
CA ALA A 166 -14.45 -36.21 -13.15
C ALA A 166 -13.56 -35.65 -12.02
N GLN A 167 -12.41 -36.28 -11.77
CA GLN A 167 -11.43 -35.78 -10.81
C GLN A 167 -10.70 -34.55 -11.36
N ILE A 168 -10.29 -34.58 -12.62
CA ILE A 168 -9.66 -33.45 -13.32
C ILE A 168 -10.60 -32.25 -13.40
N GLU A 169 -11.89 -32.46 -13.63
CA GLU A 169 -12.89 -31.39 -13.65
C GLU A 169 -13.02 -30.70 -12.28
N ARG A 170 -13.03 -31.47 -11.18
CA ARG A 170 -13.04 -30.89 -9.83
C ARG A 170 -11.74 -30.17 -9.47
N GLU A 171 -10.61 -30.71 -9.87
CA GLU A 171 -9.30 -30.07 -9.67
C GLU A 171 -9.22 -28.76 -10.47
N ASN A 172 -9.74 -28.74 -11.69
CA ASN A 172 -9.81 -27.54 -12.52
C ASN A 172 -10.76 -26.48 -11.95
N GLU A 173 -11.90 -26.89 -11.38
CA GLU A 173 -12.83 -25.99 -10.69
C GLU A 173 -12.15 -25.36 -9.45
N ALA A 174 -11.48 -26.17 -8.63
CA ALA A 174 -10.77 -25.70 -7.44
C ALA A 174 -9.60 -24.76 -7.80
N LEU A 175 -8.89 -25.04 -8.89
CA LEU A 175 -7.84 -24.16 -9.41
C LEU A 175 -8.42 -22.85 -9.95
N ARG A 176 -9.59 -22.89 -10.59
CA ARG A 176 -10.29 -21.69 -11.07
C ARG A 176 -10.69 -20.79 -9.91
N GLU A 177 -11.30 -21.35 -8.87
CA GLU A 177 -11.70 -20.59 -7.67
C GLU A 177 -10.49 -19.98 -6.95
N LEU A 178 -9.40 -20.74 -6.80
CA LEU A 178 -8.17 -20.26 -6.16
C LEU A 178 -7.53 -19.11 -6.96
N LEU A 179 -7.51 -19.23 -8.29
CA LEU A 179 -6.97 -18.20 -9.17
C LEU A 179 -7.82 -16.93 -9.12
N VAL A 180 -9.15 -17.06 -9.13
CA VAL A 180 -10.08 -15.92 -8.97
C VAL A 180 -9.85 -15.24 -7.61
N GLY A 181 -9.72 -16.00 -6.51
CA GLY A 181 -9.41 -15.46 -5.19
C GLY A 181 -8.10 -14.67 -5.15
N MET A 182 -7.04 -15.20 -5.78
CA MET A 182 -5.75 -14.50 -5.90
C MET A 182 -5.83 -13.24 -6.77
N ILE A 183 -6.62 -13.26 -7.84
CA ILE A 183 -6.84 -12.13 -8.75
C ILE A 183 -7.59 -10.99 -8.04
N VAL A 184 -8.64 -11.32 -7.28
CA VAL A 184 -9.44 -10.35 -6.51
C VAL A 184 -8.61 -9.73 -5.38
N HIS A 185 -7.84 -10.53 -4.64
CA HIS A 185 -7.00 -10.02 -3.54
C HIS A 185 -5.68 -9.40 -4.00
N GLY A 186 -5.19 -9.77 -5.18
CA GLY A 186 -3.96 -9.27 -5.79
C GLY A 186 -4.10 -7.96 -6.56
N GLY A 187 -5.32 -7.44 -6.73
CA GLY A 187 -5.57 -6.17 -7.43
C GLY A 187 -5.41 -6.28 -8.94
N TYR A 188 -6.12 -7.22 -9.57
CA TYR A 188 -6.07 -7.43 -11.01
C TYR A 188 -6.62 -6.24 -11.82
N LEU A 189 -5.90 -5.87 -12.89
CA LEU A 189 -6.16 -4.68 -13.71
C LEU A 189 -6.82 -4.97 -15.08
N GLY A 190 -7.45 -6.15 -15.25
CA GLY A 190 -8.27 -6.46 -16.44
C GLY A 190 -7.47 -6.69 -17.73
N THR A 191 -6.42 -7.51 -17.68
CA THR A 191 -5.50 -7.73 -18.82
C THR A 191 -5.81 -8.96 -19.68
N ASN A 192 -6.81 -9.78 -19.33
CA ASN A 192 -7.12 -11.05 -19.97
C ASN A 192 -8.63 -11.31 -19.99
N LYS A 193 -9.16 -11.38 -21.21
CA LYS A 193 -10.59 -11.55 -21.50
C LYS A 193 -11.20 -12.82 -20.91
N VAL A 194 -10.41 -13.88 -20.73
CA VAL A 194 -10.89 -15.15 -20.14
C VAL A 194 -11.17 -14.99 -18.64
N PHE A 195 -10.34 -14.21 -17.94
CA PHE A 195 -10.57 -13.93 -16.51
C PHE A 195 -11.69 -12.93 -16.31
N ASP A 196 -11.85 -11.97 -17.23
CA ASP A 196 -12.98 -11.04 -17.20
C ASP A 196 -14.32 -11.77 -17.44
N GLU A 197 -14.35 -12.78 -18.32
CA GLU A 197 -15.52 -13.64 -18.54
C GLU A 197 -15.83 -14.49 -17.29
N TRP A 198 -14.81 -15.03 -16.62
CA TRP A 198 -14.99 -15.78 -15.36
C TRP A 198 -15.42 -14.91 -14.18
N LEU A 199 -15.01 -13.65 -14.13
CA LEU A 199 -15.47 -12.68 -13.13
C LEU A 199 -16.88 -12.16 -13.44
N GLY A 200 -17.31 -12.20 -14.71
CA GLY A 200 -18.65 -11.80 -15.14
C GLY A 200 -19.74 -12.85 -14.89
N ASP A 201 -19.34 -14.13 -14.80
CA ASP A 201 -20.22 -15.27 -14.47
C ASP A 201 -20.44 -15.48 -12.96
N LEU A 202 -19.84 -14.62 -12.11
CA LEU A 202 -19.92 -14.67 -10.64
C LEU A 202 -20.92 -13.63 -10.11
#